data_AF-A0AAX4JAW4-F1
#
_entry.id   AF-A0AAX4JAW4-F1
#
_cell.length_a   1.000
_cell.length_b   1.000
_cell.length_c   1.000
_cell.angle_alpha   90.00
_cell.angle_beta   90.00
_cell.angle_gamma   90.00
#
_symmetry.space_group_name_H-M   'P 1'
#
loop_
_entity.id
_entity.type
_entity.pdbx_description
1 polymer ?
#
loop_
_entity_poly.entity_id
_entity_poly.type
_entity_poly.pdbx_seq_one_letter_code
_entity_poly.pdbx_strand_id
1 'polypeptide(L)'
;MNEESVKLEMLNAVLQDNRNNQNKLPATNKLDKLDLFIKHLLNKDSQERLLNDNILEVVRKWLEPLPDFSLPNIKIKKGILEALRNIYINKDLVLDSKIGVILHFYMINPKENKEIRNMAKEIVYNWLNKIMKEDEY
;
A
#
# COMPACT_ATOMS: atom_id res chain seq x y z
N MET A 1 -19.71 -8.61 -5.62
CA MET A 1 -18.70 -9.08 -4.65
C MET A 1 -18.93 -8.29 -3.37
N ASN A 2 -19.20 -8.97 -2.26
CA ASN A 2 -19.40 -8.32 -0.96
C ASN A 2 -18.04 -7.77 -0.48
N GLU A 3 -17.99 -6.52 -0.02
CA GLU A 3 -16.76 -5.74 0.20
C GLU A 3 -15.82 -6.32 1.28
N GLU A 4 -16.34 -7.12 2.21
CA GLU A 4 -15.58 -7.95 3.17
C GLU A 4 -14.63 -8.95 2.47
N SER A 5 -14.89 -9.23 1.18
CA SER A 5 -14.04 -10.03 0.30
C SER A 5 -12.74 -9.32 -0.11
N VAL A 6 -12.70 -7.99 -0.18
CA VAL A 6 -11.58 -7.28 -0.85
C VAL A 6 -10.29 -7.41 -0.05
N LYS A 7 -10.33 -7.16 1.27
CA LYS A 7 -9.16 -7.31 2.14
C LYS A 7 -8.58 -8.72 2.05
N LEU A 8 -9.44 -9.73 2.15
CA LEU A 8 -9.04 -11.14 2.10
C LEU A 8 -8.47 -11.52 0.72
N GLU A 9 -9.10 -11.05 -0.36
CA GLU A 9 -8.65 -11.30 -1.73
C GLU A 9 -7.27 -10.68 -1.98
N MET A 10 -7.05 -9.44 -1.53
CA MET A 10 -5.77 -8.75 -1.68
C MET A 10 -4.68 -9.36 -0.80
N LEU A 11 -5.03 -9.86 0.40
CA LEU A 11 -4.10 -10.63 1.23
C LEU A 11 -3.74 -11.97 0.58
N ASN A 12 -4.71 -12.66 -0.02
CA ASN A 12 -4.46 -13.91 -0.73
C ASN A 12 -3.50 -13.68 -1.92
N ALA A 13 -3.65 -12.57 -2.65
CA ALA A 13 -2.70 -12.22 -3.72
C ALA A 13 -1.25 -12.03 -3.20
N VAL A 14 -1.07 -11.42 -2.02
CA VAL A 14 0.26 -11.33 -1.36
C VAL A 14 0.79 -12.72 -1.03
N LEU A 15 -0.02 -13.56 -0.39
CA LEU A 15 0.39 -14.90 0.03
C LEU A 15 0.77 -15.78 -1.16
N GLN A 16 -0.02 -15.74 -2.23
CA GLN A 16 0.24 -16.49 -3.45
C GLN A 16 1.52 -16.01 -4.14
N ASP A 17 1.73 -14.70 -4.25
CA ASP A 17 2.96 -14.17 -4.84
C ASP A 17 4.19 -14.51 -4.01
N ASN A 18 4.11 -14.43 -2.69
CA ASN A 18 5.21 -14.82 -1.80
C ASN A 18 5.53 -16.32 -1.95
N ARG A 19 4.49 -17.17 -2.00
CA ARG A 19 4.65 -18.60 -2.23
C ARG A 19 5.27 -18.89 -3.60
N ASN A 20 4.78 -18.25 -4.66
CA ASN A 20 5.32 -18.42 -6.00
C ASN A 20 6.78 -17.97 -6.05
N ASN A 21 7.10 -16.82 -5.48
CA ASN A 21 8.47 -16.30 -5.39
C ASN A 21 9.43 -17.28 -4.69
N GLN A 22 9.04 -17.81 -3.52
CA GLN A 22 9.83 -18.82 -2.80
C GLN A 22 10.06 -20.10 -3.62
N ASN A 23 9.07 -20.49 -4.42
CA ASN A 23 9.15 -21.65 -5.32
C ASN A 23 9.77 -21.33 -6.68
N LYS A 24 10.29 -20.11 -6.88
CA LYS A 24 10.84 -19.61 -8.17
C LYS A 24 9.85 -19.67 -9.33
N LEU A 25 8.56 -19.54 -9.02
CA LEU A 25 7.46 -19.44 -9.98
C LEU A 25 7.08 -17.97 -10.22
N PRO A 26 6.44 -17.65 -11.36
CA PRO A 26 5.91 -16.31 -11.60
C PRO A 26 4.91 -15.86 -10.51
N ALA A 27 5.15 -14.68 -9.94
CA ALA A 27 4.35 -14.06 -8.90
C ALA A 27 3.54 -12.88 -9.47
N THR A 28 2.46 -13.18 -10.20
CA THR A 28 1.67 -12.19 -10.95
C THR A 28 0.36 -11.80 -10.29
N ASN A 29 -0.04 -12.45 -9.19
CA ASN A 29 -1.38 -12.28 -8.61
C ASN A 29 -1.63 -10.85 -8.14
N LYS A 30 -0.63 -10.18 -7.55
CA LYS A 30 -0.76 -8.74 -7.22
C LYS A 30 -0.90 -7.87 -8.46
N LEU A 31 -0.18 -8.17 -9.55
CA LEU A 31 -0.32 -7.42 -10.80
C LEU A 31 -1.72 -7.58 -11.39
N ASP A 32 -2.25 -8.81 -11.38
CA ASP A 32 -3.57 -9.14 -11.95
C ASP A 32 -4.71 -8.48 -11.15
N LYS A 33 -4.50 -8.23 -9.85
CA LYS A 33 -5.49 -7.62 -8.95
C LYS A 33 -5.31 -6.12 -8.73
N LEU A 34 -4.26 -5.51 -9.30
CA LEU A 34 -3.88 -4.12 -9.03
C LEU A 34 -5.01 -3.12 -9.34
N ASP A 35 -5.62 -3.22 -10.53
CA ASP A 35 -6.65 -2.28 -10.96
C ASP A 35 -7.90 -2.37 -10.07
N LEU A 36 -8.29 -3.60 -9.68
CA LEU A 36 -9.38 -3.82 -8.75
C LEU A 36 -9.06 -3.23 -7.37
N PHE A 37 -7.84 -3.42 -6.89
CA PHE A 37 -7.44 -2.90 -5.58
C PHE A 37 -7.49 -1.36 -5.56
N ILE A 38 -6.91 -0.70 -6.57
CA ILE A 38 -6.93 0.76 -6.69
C ILE A 38 -8.37 1.28 -6.77
N LYS A 39 -9.24 0.62 -7.55
CA LYS A 39 -10.65 0.99 -7.66
C LYS A 39 -11.35 0.98 -6.30
N HIS A 40 -11.10 -0.02 -5.46
CA HIS A 40 -11.69 -0.08 -4.12
C HIS A 40 -11.11 0.95 -3.16
N LEU A 41 -9.79 1.18 -3.18
CA LEU A 41 -9.14 2.19 -2.35
C LEU A 41 -9.63 3.62 -2.64
N LEU A 42 -9.92 3.92 -3.91
CA LEU A 42 -10.37 5.23 -4.35
C LEU A 42 -11.89 5.41 -4.35
N ASN A 43 -12.67 4.34 -4.15
CA ASN A 43 -14.12 4.44 -4.04
C ASN A 43 -14.50 5.08 -2.70
N LYS A 44 -15.11 6.27 -2.75
CA LYS A 44 -15.49 7.04 -1.54
C LYS A 44 -16.48 6.30 -0.65
N ASP A 45 -17.42 5.55 -1.23
CA ASP A 45 -18.45 4.83 -0.48
C ASP A 45 -17.86 3.68 0.33
N SER A 46 -16.87 2.97 -0.23
CA SER A 46 -16.21 1.84 0.43
C SER A 46 -14.99 2.26 1.28
N GLN A 47 -14.40 3.43 1.06
CA GLN A 47 -13.10 3.80 1.65
C GLN A 47 -13.13 3.81 3.18
N GLU A 48 -14.13 4.46 3.79
CA GLU A 48 -14.25 4.55 5.26
C GLU A 48 -14.28 3.15 5.90
N ARG A 49 -15.11 2.26 5.34
CA ARG A 49 -15.23 0.88 5.81
C ARG A 49 -13.91 0.12 5.67
N LEU A 50 -13.23 0.25 4.53
CA LEU A 50 -11.94 -0.41 4.30
C LEU A 50 -10.85 0.09 5.27
N LEU A 51 -10.85 1.39 5.57
CA LEU A 51 -9.94 1.98 6.56
C LEU A 51 -10.22 1.45 7.97
N ASN A 52 -11.48 1.38 8.38
CA ASN A 52 -11.88 0.78 9.66
C ASN A 52 -11.47 -0.70 9.76
N ASP A 53 -11.42 -1.40 8.63
CA ASP A 53 -10.98 -2.78 8.55
C ASP A 53 -9.46 -2.92 8.35
N ASN A 54 -8.68 -1.87 8.60
CA ASN A 54 -7.22 -1.82 8.49
C ASN A 54 -6.69 -2.28 7.12
N ILE A 55 -7.32 -1.85 6.02
CA ILE A 55 -6.86 -2.17 4.65
C ILE A 55 -5.44 -1.65 4.38
N LEU A 56 -5.01 -0.60 5.09
CA LEU A 56 -3.66 -0.04 4.96
C LEU A 56 -2.57 -1.05 5.37
N GLU A 57 -2.87 -2.03 6.23
CA GLU A 57 -1.96 -3.14 6.50
C GLU A 57 -1.72 -3.98 5.23
N VAL A 58 -2.77 -4.20 4.44
CA VAL A 58 -2.67 -4.94 3.17
C VAL A 58 -1.92 -4.12 2.13
N VAL A 59 -2.17 -2.80 2.07
CA VAL A 59 -1.40 -1.88 1.24
C VAL A 59 0.09 -1.93 1.60
N ARG A 60 0.43 -1.95 2.91
CA ARG A 60 1.81 -2.11 3.39
C ARG A 60 2.41 -3.41 2.85
N LYS A 61 1.71 -4.54 2.99
CA LYS A 61 2.16 -5.86 2.51
C LYS A 61 2.33 -5.94 0.99
N TRP A 62 1.54 -5.19 0.23
CA TRP A 62 1.70 -5.10 -1.23
C TRP A 62 2.99 -4.38 -1.64
N LEU A 63 3.47 -3.50 -0.77
CA LEU A 63 4.67 -2.69 -0.96
C LEU A 63 5.93 -3.30 -0.32
N GLU A 64 5.79 -4.24 0.61
CA GLU A 64 6.90 -4.95 1.24
C GLU A 64 7.72 -5.77 0.22
N PRO A 65 9.05 -5.92 0.41
CA PRO A 65 9.86 -6.81 -0.41
C PRO A 65 9.33 -8.24 -0.43
N LEU A 66 9.53 -8.93 -1.55
CA LEU A 66 9.23 -10.36 -1.68
C LEU A 66 10.22 -11.19 -0.84
N PRO A 67 9.94 -12.49 -0.61
CA PRO A 67 10.81 -13.37 0.18
C PRO A 67 12.27 -13.46 -0.31
N ASP A 68 12.53 -13.27 -1.60
CA ASP A 68 13.87 -13.20 -2.18
C ASP A 68 14.54 -11.80 -2.08
N PHE A 69 13.93 -10.88 -1.32
CA PHE A 69 14.31 -9.47 -1.16
C PHE A 69 14.17 -8.61 -2.42
N SER A 70 13.60 -9.13 -3.50
CA SER A 70 13.23 -8.31 -4.65
C SER A 70 12.09 -7.37 -4.27
N LEU A 71 12.08 -6.19 -4.89
CA LEU A 71 11.01 -5.23 -4.68
C LEU A 71 9.80 -5.60 -5.55
N PRO A 72 8.57 -5.29 -5.11
CA PRO A 72 7.39 -5.41 -5.94
C PRO A 72 7.55 -4.68 -7.27
N ASN A 73 6.83 -5.17 -8.27
CA ASN A 73 6.84 -4.59 -9.61
C ASN A 73 6.58 -3.08 -9.58
N ILE A 74 7.29 -2.31 -10.40
CA ILE A 74 7.16 -0.85 -10.46
C ILE A 74 5.72 -0.38 -10.74
N LYS A 75 4.93 -1.13 -11.52
CA LYS A 75 3.52 -0.83 -11.76
C LYS A 75 2.70 -0.89 -10.46
N ILE A 76 2.93 -1.91 -9.63
CA ILE A 76 2.29 -2.02 -8.30
C ILE A 76 2.66 -0.82 -7.46
N LYS A 77 3.97 -0.52 -7.35
CA LYS A 77 4.45 0.59 -6.53
C LYS A 77 3.85 1.93 -6.95
N LYS A 78 3.87 2.25 -8.24
CA LYS A 78 3.27 3.49 -8.77
C LYS A 78 1.77 3.56 -8.51
N GLY A 79 1.03 2.51 -8.86
CA GLY A 79 -0.42 2.49 -8.71
C GLY A 79 -0.87 2.64 -7.26
N ILE A 80 -0.20 1.95 -6.34
CA ILE A 80 -0.49 2.06 -4.91
C ILE A 80 -0.12 3.43 -4.35
N LEU A 81 1.08 3.96 -4.67
CA LEU A 81 1.48 5.28 -4.17
C LEU A 81 0.57 6.39 -4.71
N GLU A 82 0.10 6.30 -5.96
CA GLU A 82 -0.88 7.23 -6.51
C GLU A 82 -2.22 7.16 -5.77
N ALA A 83 -2.67 5.96 -5.42
CA ALA A 83 -3.88 5.78 -4.62
C ALA A 83 -3.72 6.40 -3.21
N LEU A 84 -2.57 6.20 -2.55
CA LEU A 84 -2.29 6.74 -1.22
C LEU A 84 -2.33 8.27 -1.15
N ARG A 85 -2.09 8.99 -2.26
CA ARG A 85 -2.26 10.46 -2.30
C ARG A 85 -3.69 10.92 -2.05
N ASN A 86 -4.67 10.08 -2.35
CA ASN A 86 -6.09 10.43 -2.37
C ASN A 86 -6.90 9.76 -1.25
N ILE A 87 -6.23 9.02 -0.36
CA ILE A 87 -6.88 8.33 0.77
C ILE A 87 -6.95 9.26 1.98
N TYR A 88 -8.07 9.21 2.71
CA TYR A 88 -8.17 9.82 4.03
C TYR A 88 -7.18 9.12 5.00
N ILE A 89 -6.41 9.93 5.73
CA ILE A 89 -5.40 9.45 6.67
C ILE A 89 -5.47 10.29 7.95
N ASN A 90 -5.26 9.63 9.08
CA ASN A 90 -5.05 10.21 10.40
C ASN A 90 -3.94 9.43 11.13
N LYS A 91 -3.60 9.86 12.35
CA LYS A 91 -2.52 9.28 13.15
C LYS A 91 -2.73 7.80 13.47
N ASP A 92 -3.91 7.42 13.92
CA ASP A 92 -4.23 6.04 14.34
C ASP A 92 -4.14 5.07 13.17
N LEU A 93 -4.70 5.44 12.00
CA LEU A 93 -4.60 4.66 10.77
C LEU A 93 -3.15 4.40 10.35
N VAL A 94 -2.25 5.38 10.52
CA VAL A 94 -0.81 5.20 10.21
C VAL A 94 -0.14 4.24 11.19
N LEU A 95 -0.43 4.39 12.49
CA LEU A 95 0.15 3.59 13.57
C LEU A 95 -0.31 2.12 13.50
N ASP A 96 -1.61 1.90 13.39
CA ASP A 96 -2.22 0.56 13.38
C ASP A 96 -1.80 -0.25 12.16
N SER A 97 -1.75 0.40 11.00
CA SER A 97 -1.33 -0.24 9.75
C SER A 97 0.18 -0.34 9.59
N LYS A 98 0.97 0.41 10.37
CA LYS A 98 2.42 0.59 10.20
C LYS A 98 2.84 0.99 8.76
N ILE A 99 1.94 1.60 7.98
CA ILE A 99 2.21 1.99 6.59
C ILE A 99 3.36 3.01 6.49
N GLY A 100 3.56 3.84 7.52
CA GLY A 100 4.65 4.80 7.56
C GLY A 100 6.04 4.15 7.47
N VAL A 101 6.20 2.94 7.98
CA VAL A 101 7.48 2.21 7.97
C VAL A 101 7.88 1.83 6.55
N ILE A 102 6.94 1.28 5.76
CA ILE A 102 7.25 0.90 4.38
C ILE A 102 7.44 2.14 3.50
N LEU A 103 6.68 3.22 3.72
CA LEU A 103 6.88 4.47 2.98
C LEU A 103 8.25 5.07 3.28
N HIS A 104 8.67 5.07 4.55
CA HIS A 104 10.01 5.51 4.93
C HIS A 104 11.09 4.67 4.24
N PHE A 105 10.95 3.34 4.20
CA PHE A 105 11.85 2.47 3.45
C PHE A 105 11.99 2.91 1.98
N TYR A 106 10.88 3.19 1.30
CA TYR A 106 10.92 3.69 -0.09
C TYR A 106 11.59 5.07 -0.20
N MET A 107 11.42 5.97 0.76
CA MET A 107 12.05 7.30 0.72
C MET A 107 13.58 7.23 0.73
N ILE A 108 14.15 6.29 1.50
CA ILE A 108 15.59 6.21 1.77
C ILE A 108 16.30 5.11 0.98
N ASN A 109 15.59 4.19 0.32
CA ASN A 109 16.20 3.07 -0.39
C ASN A 109 16.99 3.55 -1.64
N PRO A 110 18.33 3.44 -1.66
CA PRO A 110 19.13 3.91 -2.78
C PRO A 110 18.93 3.07 -4.05
N LYS A 111 18.50 1.82 -3.93
CA LYS A 111 18.24 0.90 -5.05
C LYS A 111 16.88 1.14 -5.71
N GLU A 112 16.05 2.00 -5.15
CA GLU A 112 14.74 2.31 -5.71
C GLU A 112 14.83 3.28 -6.90
N ASN A 113 13.80 3.28 -7.74
CA ASN A 113 13.60 4.28 -8.76
C ASN A 113 13.40 5.70 -8.17
N LYS A 114 14.01 6.72 -8.77
CA LYS A 114 13.92 8.12 -8.32
C LYS A 114 12.47 8.63 -8.22
N GLU A 115 11.62 8.25 -9.16
CA GLU A 115 10.20 8.62 -9.18
C GLU A 115 9.47 8.05 -7.96
N ILE A 116 9.63 6.75 -7.69
CA ILE A 116 9.03 6.08 -6.52
C ILE A 116 9.49 6.72 -5.21
N ARG A 117 10.79 7.02 -5.09
CA ARG A 117 11.32 7.73 -3.91
C ARG A 117 10.67 9.09 -3.71
N ASN A 118 10.51 9.86 -4.80
CA ASN A 118 9.92 11.19 -4.75
C ASN A 118 8.43 11.11 -4.37
N MET A 119 7.67 10.17 -4.94
CA MET A 119 6.27 9.93 -4.57
C MET A 119 6.15 9.60 -3.08
N ALA A 120 6.99 8.69 -2.55
CA ALA A 120 6.96 8.34 -1.13
C ALA A 120 7.28 9.55 -0.22
N LYS A 121 8.27 10.36 -0.58
CA LYS A 121 8.63 11.59 0.17
C LYS A 121 7.47 12.58 0.22
N GLU A 122 6.83 12.81 -0.92
CA GLU A 122 5.69 13.71 -1.05
C GLU A 122 4.51 13.24 -0.20
N ILE A 123 4.16 11.94 -0.29
CA ILE A 123 3.07 11.35 0.50
C ILE A 123 3.33 11.51 2.00
N VAL A 124 4.53 11.15 2.47
CA VAL A 124 4.88 11.27 3.88
C VAL A 124 4.85 12.73 4.34
N TYR A 125 5.38 13.66 3.55
CA TYR A 125 5.32 15.09 3.89
C TYR A 125 3.88 15.59 4.02
N ASN A 126 3.02 15.27 3.05
CA ASN A 126 1.62 15.68 3.05
C ASN A 126 0.84 15.07 4.22
N TRP A 127 1.08 13.80 4.53
CA TRP A 127 0.44 13.11 5.64
C TRP A 127 0.86 13.70 6.99
N LEU A 128 2.15 13.95 7.20
CA LEU A 128 2.65 14.60 8.42
C LEU A 128 2.01 15.98 8.62
N ASN A 129 1.96 16.80 7.56
CA ASN A 129 1.33 18.12 7.63
C ASN A 129 -0.16 18.04 7.96
N LYS A 130 -0.87 17.04 7.42
CA LYS A 130 -2.30 16.84 7.70
C LYS A 130 -2.52 16.40 9.15
N ILE A 131 -1.77 15.42 9.61
CA ILE A 131 -1.87 14.88 10.97
C ILE A 131 -1.50 15.95 12.01
N MET A 132 -0.43 16.71 11.78
CA MET A 132 -0.04 17.80 12.69
C MET A 132 -1.12 18.88 12.81
N LYS A 133 -1.77 19.24 11.70
CA LYS A 133 -2.88 20.19 11.73
C LYS A 133 -4.11 19.64 12.46
N GLU A 134 -4.37 18.34 12.40
CA GLU A 134 -5.47 17.72 13.14
C GLU A 134 -5.18 17.66 14.66
N ASP A 135 -3.92 17.46 15.06
CA ASP A 135 -3.49 17.42 16.47
C ASP A 135 -3.46 18.82 17.14
N GLU A 136 -3.49 19.92 16.37
CA GLU A 136 -3.46 21.32 16.87
C GLU A 136 -4.85 21.86 17.31
N TYR A 137 -5.92 21.10 17.12
CA TYR A 137 -7.30 21.45 17.48
C TYR A 137 -7.94 20.44 18.44
#